data_AF-A0A9W4QUA7-F1
#
_entry.id   AF-A0A9W4QUA7-F1
#
_cell.length_a   1.000
_cell.length_b   1.000
_cell.length_c   1.000
_cell.angle_alpha   90.00
_cell.angle_beta   90.00
_cell.angle_gamma   90.00
#
_symmetry.space_group_name_H-M   'P 1'
#
loop_
_entity.id
_entity.type
_entity.pdbx_description
1 polymer ?
#
loop_
_entity_poly.entity_id
_entity_poly.type
_entity_poly.pdbx_seq_one_letter_code
_entity_poly.pdbx_strand_id
1 'polypeptide(L)'
;MKYSTLALAVFFSLPLLKPAIALANSDKSTTCDFNIPSSHYLVDGTEMNVQPGDTICLAAGERGPLRVKNVVGTQSQPITITNADGVVVSKPYEYSIAIEQSKWVRITSTPVGSANPYGIRLGGTLSIGQLSEQVEVDNIEIYRARFAGMLIKTDPNCSPATWAENFTMTGINIHHNYIHHTEEGEGMYVGYTGLSRTLECDGVATTVYPHKLKNVRIHNNKLEYIAADGIQLNAVQGDAQITNNTIYRTGVSPFAPVWQNTGIQVGGDNVQVSGNLIYRSGGNGMMLDGDNLEITNNNIIYAGENGIFARNAAQQNNQNSGGLPHIYKDNLFVQPKSYGIKLYATNTSAPNEISNNTIENDGQFDAANRPMTFSFLNDQVDRELHNNHHYIVDEGEQD
;
A
#
# COMPACT_ATOMS: atom_id res chain seq x y z
N MET A 1 65.80 26.68 -37.57
CA MET A 1 65.23 27.22 -36.31
C MET A 1 64.61 26.08 -35.53
N LYS A 2 65.01 25.96 -34.26
CA LYS A 2 64.37 25.23 -33.14
C LYS A 2 64.23 23.70 -33.22
N TYR A 3 65.12 23.06 -32.45
CA TYR A 3 64.91 21.79 -31.77
C TYR A 3 63.63 21.81 -30.93
N SER A 4 62.91 20.68 -30.84
CA SER A 4 62.29 20.26 -29.58
C SER A 4 61.94 18.77 -29.58
N THR A 5 62.53 18.10 -28.61
CA THR A 5 62.39 16.75 -28.06
C THR A 5 60.99 16.13 -28.01
N LEU A 6 60.92 14.86 -28.40
CA LEU A 6 59.83 13.92 -28.17
C LEU A 6 59.93 13.40 -26.71
N ALA A 7 58.93 13.68 -25.87
CA ALA A 7 58.84 13.14 -24.52
C ALA A 7 57.84 11.97 -24.50
N LEU A 8 58.36 10.79 -24.17
CA LEU A 8 57.61 9.55 -23.96
C LEU A 8 57.01 9.58 -22.54
N ALA A 9 55.71 9.79 -22.42
CA ALA A 9 55.01 9.70 -21.13
C ALA A 9 54.53 8.26 -20.89
N VAL A 10 55.24 7.56 -20.01
CA VAL A 10 54.84 6.26 -19.45
C VAL A 10 53.75 6.52 -18.40
N PHE A 11 52.51 6.13 -18.70
CA PHE A 11 51.44 6.10 -17.69
C PHE A 11 51.62 4.88 -16.79
N PHE A 12 52.10 5.10 -15.58
CA PHE A 12 52.01 4.12 -14.49
C PHE A 12 50.54 3.97 -14.09
N SER A 13 49.99 2.76 -14.26
CA SER A 13 48.71 2.35 -13.70
C SER A 13 48.85 2.26 -12.17
N LEU A 14 48.29 3.23 -11.44
CA LEU A 14 48.08 3.10 -10.00
C LEU A 14 46.94 2.10 -9.75
N PRO A 15 47.09 1.14 -8.82
CA PRO A 15 45.98 0.31 -8.40
C PRO A 15 45.00 1.16 -7.59
N LEU A 16 43.75 1.23 -8.06
CA LEU A 16 42.62 1.73 -7.29
C LEU A 16 42.47 0.87 -6.03
N LEU A 17 42.93 1.39 -4.89
CA LEU A 17 42.52 0.88 -3.57
C LEU A 17 41.02 1.09 -3.45
N LYS A 18 40.26 0.00 -3.57
CA LYS A 18 38.85 -0.04 -3.13
C LYS A 18 38.84 0.18 -1.61
N PRO A 19 38.09 1.15 -1.07
CA PRO A 19 37.84 1.16 0.35
C PRO A 19 36.99 -0.08 0.66
N ALA A 20 37.55 -0.99 1.44
CA ALA A 20 36.76 -2.03 2.09
C ALA A 20 35.80 -1.31 3.04
N ILE A 21 34.53 -1.23 2.65
CA ILE A 21 33.46 -0.84 3.56
C ILE A 21 33.43 -1.94 4.63
N ALA A 22 33.98 -1.63 5.80
CA ALA A 22 33.75 -2.43 6.98
C ALA A 22 32.24 -2.36 7.24
N LEU A 23 31.54 -3.47 6.98
CA LEU A 23 30.22 -3.71 7.52
C LEU A 23 30.41 -3.74 9.04
N ALA A 24 30.09 -2.63 9.69
CA ALA A 24 29.83 -2.65 11.11
C ALA A 24 28.59 -3.54 11.30
N ASN A 25 28.80 -4.80 11.67
CA ASN A 25 27.77 -5.56 12.38
C ASN A 25 27.48 -4.77 13.65
N SER A 26 26.45 -3.94 13.61
CA SER A 26 25.81 -3.52 14.85
C SER A 26 25.08 -4.75 15.38
N ASP A 27 25.76 -5.53 16.22
CA ASP A 27 25.08 -6.39 17.18
C ASP A 27 24.31 -5.46 18.14
N LYS A 28 23.19 -4.90 17.66
CA LYS A 28 22.16 -4.39 18.55
C LYS A 28 21.52 -5.63 19.17
N SER A 29 22.11 -6.11 20.26
CA SER A 29 21.36 -6.83 21.28
C SER A 29 20.20 -5.92 21.66
N THR A 30 19.02 -6.20 21.13
CA THR A 30 17.81 -5.47 21.50
C THR A 30 17.53 -5.78 22.97
N THR A 31 17.79 -4.83 23.86
CA THR A 31 17.43 -4.99 25.27
C THR A 31 15.92 -5.04 25.37
N CYS A 32 15.36 -6.20 25.71
CA CYS A 32 13.93 -6.42 25.83
C CYS A 32 13.45 -6.05 27.23
N ASP A 33 12.49 -5.15 27.35
CA ASP A 33 11.82 -4.84 28.61
C ASP A 33 10.79 -5.92 28.97
N PHE A 34 10.12 -6.46 27.93
CA PHE A 34 9.21 -7.59 28.06
C PHE A 34 9.58 -8.70 27.08
N ASN A 35 9.62 -9.93 27.58
CA ASN A 35 9.77 -11.12 26.76
C ASN A 35 8.45 -11.88 26.74
N ILE A 36 7.86 -12.05 25.55
CA ILE A 36 6.57 -12.69 25.35
C ILE A 36 6.80 -14.12 24.84
N PRO A 37 6.53 -15.14 25.67
CA PRO A 37 6.65 -16.54 25.23
C PRO A 37 5.67 -16.85 24.10
N SER A 38 6.02 -17.80 23.23
CA SER A 38 5.19 -18.21 22.08
C SER A 38 3.83 -18.79 22.49
N SER A 39 3.70 -19.26 23.74
CA SER A 39 2.43 -19.72 24.34
C SER A 39 1.50 -18.59 24.77
N HIS A 40 2.00 -17.35 24.86
CA HIS A 40 1.20 -16.20 25.27
C HIS A 40 0.38 -15.70 24.08
N TYR A 41 -0.92 -15.49 24.27
CA TYR A 41 -1.85 -15.04 23.22
C TYR A 41 -2.34 -13.61 23.43
N LEU A 42 -2.01 -12.98 24.56
CA LEU A 42 -2.43 -11.63 24.92
C LEU A 42 -1.24 -10.83 25.43
N VAL A 43 -1.07 -9.62 24.93
CA VAL A 43 -0.25 -8.56 25.52
C VAL A 43 -1.22 -7.45 25.87
N ASP A 44 -1.49 -7.25 27.15
CA ASP A 44 -2.24 -6.10 27.65
C ASP A 44 -1.25 -5.10 28.27
N GLY A 45 -1.02 -3.99 27.58
CA GLY A 45 -0.06 -2.98 28.03
C GLY A 45 -0.41 -2.38 29.38
N THR A 46 -1.69 -2.33 29.76
CA THR A 46 -2.13 -1.84 31.07
C THR A 46 -1.82 -2.86 32.17
N GLU A 47 -2.16 -4.13 31.96
CA GLU A 47 -1.91 -5.20 32.95
C GLU A 47 -0.41 -5.47 33.13
N MET A 48 0.36 -5.35 32.06
CA MET A 48 1.81 -5.53 32.06
C MET A 48 2.58 -4.27 32.48
N ASN A 49 1.89 -3.15 32.69
CA ASN A 49 2.48 -1.85 33.02
C ASN A 49 3.57 -1.41 32.02
N VAL A 50 3.31 -1.60 30.72
CA VAL A 50 4.18 -1.16 29.62
C VAL A 50 4.26 0.37 29.63
N GLN A 51 5.48 0.91 29.65
CA GLN A 51 5.79 2.33 29.65
C GLN A 51 6.25 2.81 28.27
N PRO A 52 6.00 4.08 27.91
CA PRO A 52 6.52 4.66 26.68
C PRO A 52 8.03 4.45 26.51
N GLY A 53 8.42 3.94 25.34
CA GLY A 53 9.81 3.61 25.00
C GLY A 53 10.20 2.15 25.23
N ASP A 54 9.36 1.38 25.92
CA ASP A 54 9.64 -0.04 26.17
C ASP A 54 9.68 -0.86 24.86
N THR A 55 10.48 -1.92 24.90
CA THR A 55 10.59 -2.92 23.84
C THR A 55 10.01 -4.26 24.28
N ILE A 56 9.04 -4.73 23.51
CA ILE A 56 8.35 -6.01 23.68
C ILE A 56 8.93 -7.00 22.67
N CYS A 57 9.71 -7.96 23.16
CA CYS A 57 10.32 -9.00 22.34
C CYS A 57 9.45 -10.26 22.31
N LEU A 58 9.18 -10.74 21.10
CA LEU A 58 8.49 -11.99 20.85
C LEU A 58 9.51 -13.13 20.82
N ALA A 59 9.28 -14.17 21.63
CA ALA A 59 10.14 -15.35 21.64
C ALA A 59 10.12 -16.05 20.27
N ALA A 60 11.29 -16.54 19.87
CA ALA A 60 11.46 -17.27 18.61
C ALA A 60 10.65 -18.57 18.59
N GLY A 61 10.38 -19.06 17.38
CA GLY A 61 9.65 -20.28 17.12
C GLY A 61 8.20 -20.05 16.71
N GLU A 62 7.45 -21.15 16.67
CA GLU A 62 6.05 -21.14 16.28
C GLU A 62 5.17 -20.59 17.40
N ARG A 63 4.25 -19.69 17.06
CA ARG A 63 3.22 -19.19 17.97
C ARG A 63 1.83 -19.20 17.37
N GLY A 64 0.83 -19.25 18.24
CA GLY A 64 -0.56 -18.97 17.90
C GLY A 64 -0.84 -17.47 17.73
N PRO A 65 -2.11 -17.10 17.49
CA PRO A 65 -2.53 -15.70 17.38
C PRO A 65 -2.13 -14.89 18.62
N LEU A 66 -1.70 -13.64 18.39
CA LEU A 66 -1.39 -12.68 19.43
C LEU A 66 -2.31 -11.47 19.35
N ARG A 67 -3.06 -11.20 20.41
CA ARG A 67 -3.73 -9.92 20.61
C ARG A 67 -2.81 -9.00 21.39
N VAL A 68 -2.56 -7.81 20.87
CA VAL A 68 -1.84 -6.71 21.52
C VAL A 68 -2.86 -5.62 21.77
N LYS A 69 -3.16 -5.32 23.03
CA LYS A 69 -4.13 -4.29 23.40
C LYS A 69 -3.59 -3.33 24.44
N ASN A 70 -4.11 -2.10 24.45
CA ASN A 70 -3.77 -1.07 25.43
C ASN A 70 -2.26 -0.76 25.51
N VAL A 71 -1.53 -0.90 24.41
CA VAL A 71 -0.11 -0.57 24.34
C VAL A 71 0.02 0.87 23.85
N VAL A 72 0.46 1.76 24.75
CA VAL A 72 0.44 3.20 24.52
C VAL A 72 1.82 3.79 24.78
N GLY A 73 2.50 4.17 23.69
CA GLY A 73 3.73 4.94 23.73
C GLY A 73 3.49 6.44 23.61
N THR A 74 4.54 7.17 23.25
CA THR A 74 4.46 8.59 22.86
C THR A 74 5.18 8.83 21.54
N GLN A 75 4.98 9.99 20.91
CA GLN A 75 5.68 10.34 19.68
C GLN A 75 7.21 10.27 19.82
N SER A 76 7.75 10.71 20.96
CA SER A 76 9.19 10.68 21.24
C SER A 76 9.69 9.34 21.75
N GLN A 77 8.81 8.49 22.27
CA GLN A 77 9.13 7.20 22.86
C GLN A 77 8.04 6.19 22.47
N PRO A 78 7.99 5.76 21.19
CA PRO A 78 7.05 4.74 20.76
C PRO A 78 7.40 3.39 21.38
N ILE A 79 6.40 2.53 21.53
CA ILE A 79 6.63 1.13 21.92
C ILE A 79 7.12 0.35 20.70
N THR A 80 8.17 -0.44 20.87
CA THR A 80 8.66 -1.34 19.82
C THR A 80 8.26 -2.77 20.11
N ILE A 81 7.63 -3.44 19.14
CA ILE A 81 7.37 -4.89 19.17
C ILE A 81 8.26 -5.52 18.11
N THR A 82 9.10 -6.49 18.50
CA THR A 82 10.10 -7.10 17.61
C THR A 82 10.31 -8.57 17.94
N ASN A 83 10.94 -9.32 17.04
CA ASN A 83 11.50 -10.63 17.38
C ASN A 83 12.69 -10.44 18.35
N ALA A 84 12.86 -11.42 19.25
CA ALA A 84 14.10 -11.62 19.99
C ALA A 84 15.19 -12.19 19.05
N ASP A 85 16.10 -13.01 19.56
CA ASP A 85 17.28 -13.50 18.82
C ASP A 85 16.99 -14.50 17.68
N GLY A 86 15.73 -14.82 17.41
CA GLY A 86 15.35 -15.83 16.42
C GLY A 86 14.03 -15.54 15.72
N VAL A 87 13.72 -16.34 14.70
CA VAL A 87 12.56 -16.11 13.83
C VAL A 87 11.28 -16.45 14.58
N VAL A 88 10.34 -15.51 14.59
CA VAL A 88 8.97 -15.67 15.06
C VAL A 88 8.10 -16.09 13.88
N VAL A 89 7.39 -17.21 14.01
CA VAL A 89 6.54 -17.73 12.94
C VAL A 89 5.14 -17.99 13.48
N SER A 90 4.10 -17.52 12.79
CA SER A 90 2.76 -18.10 12.92
C SER A 90 2.47 -19.03 11.75
N LYS A 91 1.85 -20.18 12.01
CA LYS A 91 1.25 -21.00 10.94
C LYS A 91 0.02 -20.27 10.37
N PRO A 92 -0.42 -20.57 9.13
CA PRO A 92 -1.66 -20.03 8.56
C PRO A 92 -2.85 -20.07 9.53
N TYR A 93 -3.21 -18.89 10.05
CA TYR A 93 -4.37 -18.59 10.88
C TYR A 93 -5.18 -17.46 10.22
N GLU A 94 -6.42 -17.27 10.65
CA GLU A 94 -7.23 -16.13 10.20
C GLU A 94 -6.56 -14.80 10.62
N TYR A 95 -6.10 -14.72 11.86
CA TYR A 95 -5.32 -13.61 12.41
C TYR A 95 -4.03 -14.13 13.05
N SER A 96 -2.91 -13.49 12.71
CA SER A 96 -1.61 -13.73 13.33
C SER A 96 -1.36 -12.76 14.48
N ILE A 97 -1.54 -11.46 14.23
CA ILE A 97 -1.40 -10.41 15.24
C ILE A 97 -2.56 -9.43 15.09
N ALA A 98 -3.20 -9.06 16.20
CA ALA A 98 -4.22 -8.02 16.25
C ALA A 98 -3.80 -6.91 17.21
N ILE A 99 -3.63 -5.69 16.70
CA ILE A 99 -3.36 -4.49 17.48
C ILE A 99 -4.69 -3.76 17.73
N GLU A 100 -5.03 -3.58 19.00
CA GLU A 100 -6.30 -3.02 19.45
C GLU A 100 -6.06 -1.92 20.49
N GLN A 101 -6.81 -0.82 20.46
CA GLN A 101 -6.75 0.26 21.46
C GLN A 101 -5.31 0.72 21.79
N SER A 102 -4.44 0.76 20.79
CA SER A 102 -3.01 1.01 20.97
C SER A 102 -2.56 2.24 20.19
N LYS A 103 -1.52 2.93 20.69
CA LYS A 103 -1.06 4.19 20.12
C LYS A 103 0.43 4.39 20.24
N TRP A 104 1.08 4.94 19.20
CA TRP A 104 2.53 5.10 19.10
C TRP A 104 3.25 3.77 19.25
N VAL A 105 2.89 2.82 18.38
CA VAL A 105 3.43 1.45 18.38
C VAL A 105 4.11 1.20 17.05
N ARG A 106 5.31 0.65 17.09
CA ARG A 106 6.02 0.12 15.92
C ARG A 106 6.14 -1.39 16.03
N ILE A 107 5.67 -2.12 15.03
CA ILE A 107 5.98 -3.54 14.87
C ILE A 107 7.03 -3.67 13.78
N THR A 108 8.20 -4.16 14.16
CA THR A 108 9.34 -4.33 13.26
C THR A 108 9.96 -5.70 13.43
N SER A 109 10.88 -6.10 12.56
CA SER A 109 11.70 -7.28 12.78
C SER A 109 13.15 -7.07 12.39
N THR A 110 14.04 -7.78 13.07
CA THR A 110 15.46 -7.87 12.74
C THR A 110 15.73 -9.16 11.96
N PRO A 111 16.54 -9.13 10.89
CA PRO A 111 16.91 -10.34 10.15
C PRO A 111 17.61 -11.37 11.04
N VAL A 112 17.32 -12.66 10.81
CA VAL A 112 17.97 -13.79 11.52
C VAL A 112 18.85 -14.53 10.52
N GLY A 113 20.04 -13.98 10.31
CA GLY A 113 20.96 -14.40 9.26
C GLY A 113 20.48 -14.05 7.85
N SER A 114 21.28 -14.37 6.84
CA SER A 114 20.97 -14.05 5.44
C SER A 114 19.80 -14.86 4.86
N ALA A 115 19.49 -16.03 5.44
CA ALA A 115 18.41 -16.90 5.00
C ALA A 115 17.02 -16.41 5.46
N ASN A 116 16.95 -15.58 6.51
CA ASN A 116 15.70 -15.05 7.05
C ASN A 116 15.78 -13.52 7.11
N PRO A 117 15.53 -12.83 5.98
CA PRO A 117 15.54 -11.36 5.94
C PRO A 117 14.41 -10.73 6.78
N TYR A 118 13.40 -11.52 7.16
CA TYR A 118 12.29 -11.15 8.01
C TYR A 118 12.31 -12.01 9.29
N GLY A 119 12.58 -11.39 10.44
CA GLY A 119 12.59 -12.05 11.75
C GLY A 119 11.19 -12.34 12.29
N ILE A 120 10.16 -11.67 11.77
CA ILE A 120 8.75 -11.96 12.04
C ILE A 120 8.07 -12.37 10.73
N ARG A 121 7.50 -13.58 10.72
CA ARG A 121 6.87 -14.19 9.57
C ARG A 121 5.46 -14.68 9.94
N LEU A 122 4.45 -13.99 9.44
CA LEU A 122 3.07 -14.17 9.84
C LEU A 122 2.29 -14.97 8.78
N GLY A 123 1.97 -16.23 9.09
CA GLY A 123 1.00 -17.00 8.32
C GLY A 123 -0.42 -16.56 8.66
N GLY A 124 -0.91 -15.45 8.12
CA GLY A 124 -2.23 -14.91 8.48
C GLY A 124 -2.26 -13.40 8.66
N THR A 125 -3.45 -12.84 8.86
CA THR A 125 -3.68 -11.38 8.88
C THR A 125 -2.93 -10.70 10.03
N LEU A 126 -2.27 -9.57 9.75
CA LEU A 126 -1.94 -8.56 10.76
C LEU A 126 -3.05 -7.51 10.75
N SER A 127 -3.76 -7.32 11.87
CA SER A 127 -4.82 -6.31 11.96
C SER A 127 -4.47 -5.15 12.86
N ILE A 128 -4.90 -3.95 12.48
CA ILE A 128 -4.82 -2.73 13.29
C ILE A 128 -6.24 -2.15 13.35
N GLY A 129 -6.82 -2.08 14.55
CA GLY A 129 -8.20 -1.66 14.69
C GLY A 129 -8.56 -1.30 16.11
N GLN A 130 -9.86 -1.33 16.40
CA GLN A 130 -10.41 -1.02 17.73
C GLN A 130 -9.83 0.29 18.30
N LEU A 131 -9.94 1.39 17.55
CA LEU A 131 -9.47 2.72 17.94
C LEU A 131 -7.94 2.89 18.04
N SER A 132 -7.16 2.01 17.40
CA SER A 132 -5.70 2.18 17.31
C SER A 132 -5.32 3.25 16.28
N GLU A 133 -4.27 4.02 16.57
CA GLU A 133 -3.72 5.07 15.71
C GLU A 133 -2.21 5.26 15.97
N GLN A 134 -1.49 5.96 15.11
CA GLN A 134 -0.03 6.15 15.22
C GLN A 134 0.71 4.81 15.28
N VAL A 135 0.51 3.99 14.24
CA VAL A 135 1.08 2.63 14.16
C VAL A 135 1.99 2.52 12.94
N GLU A 136 3.22 2.08 13.18
CA GLU A 136 4.21 1.76 12.16
C GLU A 136 4.36 0.24 12.06
N VAL A 137 4.37 -0.28 10.83
CA VAL A 137 4.62 -1.71 10.56
C VAL A 137 5.69 -1.82 9.48
N ASP A 138 6.81 -2.45 9.84
CA ASP A 138 7.93 -2.55 8.92
C ASP A 138 8.73 -3.83 9.01
N ASN A 139 9.42 -4.15 7.92
CA ASN A 139 10.36 -5.26 7.89
C ASN A 139 9.75 -6.59 8.37
N ILE A 140 8.49 -6.89 8.05
CA ILE A 140 7.87 -8.19 8.34
C ILE A 140 7.43 -8.93 7.06
N GLU A 141 7.34 -10.26 7.16
CA GLU A 141 6.75 -11.11 6.13
C GLU A 141 5.34 -11.52 6.55
N ILE A 142 4.38 -11.42 5.63
CA ILE A 142 3.02 -11.92 5.81
C ILE A 142 2.69 -12.83 4.63
N TYR A 143 2.18 -14.03 4.92
CA TYR A 143 1.87 -15.00 3.89
C TYR A 143 0.59 -15.76 4.18
N ARG A 144 -0.10 -16.22 3.13
CA ARG A 144 -1.26 -17.11 3.25
C ARG A 144 -2.34 -16.60 4.20
N ALA A 145 -2.51 -15.28 4.26
CA ALA A 145 -3.66 -14.68 4.90
C ALA A 145 -4.91 -14.99 4.07
N ARG A 146 -5.96 -15.45 4.75
CA ARG A 146 -7.21 -15.83 4.07
C ARG A 146 -7.94 -14.60 3.53
N PHE A 147 -8.25 -13.65 4.43
CA PHE A 147 -8.91 -12.41 4.05
C PHE A 147 -7.87 -11.40 3.54
N ALA A 148 -7.20 -10.64 4.40
CA ALA A 148 -6.20 -9.67 3.96
C ALA A 148 -4.84 -9.93 4.61
N GLY A 149 -3.73 -9.66 3.90
CA GLY A 149 -2.41 -9.68 4.52
C GLY A 149 -2.35 -8.70 5.71
N MET A 150 -2.79 -7.46 5.48
CA MET A 150 -3.03 -6.47 6.54
C MET A 150 -4.47 -6.00 6.52
N LEU A 151 -5.14 -6.01 7.69
CA LEU A 151 -6.50 -5.49 7.87
C LEU A 151 -6.51 -4.31 8.83
N ILE A 152 -6.56 -3.10 8.28
CA ILE A 152 -6.38 -1.86 9.04
C ILE A 152 -7.67 -1.05 8.99
N LYS A 153 -8.52 -1.23 10.01
CA LYS A 153 -9.79 -0.52 10.15
C LYS A 153 -10.33 -0.65 11.57
N THR A 154 -11.13 0.33 11.99
CA THR A 154 -12.10 0.18 13.08
C THR A 154 -13.52 0.06 12.51
N ASP A 155 -14.18 -1.07 12.77
CA ASP A 155 -15.60 -1.22 12.42
C ASP A 155 -16.46 -0.38 13.38
N PRO A 156 -17.37 0.47 12.86
CA PRO A 156 -18.28 1.20 13.72
C PRO A 156 -19.25 0.21 14.40
N ASN A 157 -19.45 0.40 15.69
CA ASN A 157 -20.36 -0.40 16.53
C ASN A 157 -21.27 0.53 17.36
N CYS A 158 -22.05 0.01 18.31
CA CYS A 158 -22.97 0.85 19.11
C CYS A 158 -22.28 1.81 20.09
N SER A 159 -20.95 1.72 20.26
CA SER A 159 -20.18 2.71 21.01
C SER A 159 -19.91 3.94 20.13
N PRO A 160 -20.33 5.15 20.56
CA PRO A 160 -20.06 6.39 19.84
C PRO A 160 -18.57 6.64 19.58
N ALA A 161 -17.67 6.11 20.40
CA ALA A 161 -16.23 6.24 20.21
C ALA A 161 -15.74 5.70 18.86
N THR A 162 -16.48 4.79 18.22
CA THR A 162 -16.12 4.21 16.91
C THR A 162 -16.67 4.97 15.71
N TRP A 163 -17.45 6.03 15.94
CA TRP A 163 -18.14 6.77 14.88
C TRP A 163 -17.24 7.88 14.30
N ALA A 164 -17.50 8.24 13.04
CA ALA A 164 -16.70 9.17 12.26
C ALA A 164 -16.47 10.53 12.96
N GLU A 165 -17.45 11.03 13.71
CA GLU A 165 -17.38 12.28 14.45
C GLU A 165 -16.45 12.23 15.67
N ASN A 166 -16.17 11.04 16.19
CA ASN A 166 -15.40 10.84 17.42
C ASN A 166 -14.03 10.22 17.18
N PHE A 167 -13.82 9.55 16.04
CA PHE A 167 -12.56 8.88 15.75
C PHE A 167 -12.13 9.04 14.29
N THR A 168 -10.88 9.49 14.13
CA THR A 168 -10.12 9.47 12.88
C THR A 168 -8.90 8.59 13.11
N MET A 169 -8.73 7.54 12.32
CA MET A 169 -7.52 6.73 12.38
C MET A 169 -6.42 7.48 11.62
N THR A 170 -5.34 7.82 12.32
CA THR A 170 -4.26 8.65 11.78
C THR A 170 -2.88 8.07 12.06
N GLY A 171 -1.89 8.41 11.24
CA GLY A 171 -0.49 8.02 11.47
C GLY A 171 -0.25 6.54 11.24
N ILE A 172 -0.84 6.00 10.18
CA ILE A 172 -0.56 4.63 9.75
C ILE A 172 0.61 4.66 8.78
N ASN A 173 1.70 3.97 9.13
CA ASN A 173 2.91 3.90 8.33
C ASN A 173 3.29 2.44 8.05
N ILE A 174 3.29 2.02 6.79
CA ILE A 174 3.49 0.63 6.39
C ILE A 174 4.62 0.58 5.36
N HIS A 175 5.76 0.00 5.72
CA HIS A 175 6.88 -0.03 4.78
C HIS A 175 7.86 -1.18 4.89
N HIS A 176 8.53 -1.52 3.77
CA HIS A 176 9.56 -2.57 3.72
C HIS A 176 9.03 -3.96 4.11
N ASN A 177 7.72 -4.18 4.01
CA ASN A 177 7.10 -5.47 4.28
C ASN A 177 7.06 -6.34 3.02
N TYR A 178 6.98 -7.65 3.22
CA TYR A 178 6.74 -8.61 2.15
C TYR A 178 5.43 -9.36 2.39
N ILE A 179 4.42 -9.11 1.56
CA ILE A 179 3.11 -9.75 1.65
C ILE A 179 2.92 -10.66 0.45
N HIS A 180 2.60 -11.93 0.64
CA HIS A 180 2.45 -12.82 -0.50
C HIS A 180 1.48 -13.99 -0.32
N HIS A 181 0.97 -14.47 -1.46
CA HIS A 181 0.12 -15.66 -1.50
C HIS A 181 -1.08 -15.56 -0.55
N THR A 182 -1.78 -14.42 -0.55
CA THR A 182 -3.08 -14.34 0.13
C THR A 182 -4.06 -15.30 -0.56
N GLU A 183 -4.98 -15.90 0.20
CA GLU A 183 -5.78 -17.04 -0.31
C GLU A 183 -7.12 -16.60 -0.91
N GLU A 184 -7.82 -15.62 -0.34
CA GLU A 184 -9.12 -15.14 -0.84
C GLU A 184 -9.17 -13.63 -1.06
N GLY A 185 -8.52 -12.81 -0.22
CA GLY A 185 -8.61 -11.34 -0.32
C GLY A 185 -7.31 -10.57 -0.53
N GLU A 186 -7.31 -9.33 -0.04
CA GLU A 186 -6.38 -8.29 -0.45
C GLU A 186 -4.98 -8.46 0.16
N GLY A 187 -3.97 -7.82 -0.43
CA GLY A 187 -2.67 -7.70 0.20
C GLY A 187 -2.74 -6.79 1.43
N MET A 188 -3.33 -5.61 1.23
CA MET A 188 -3.61 -4.64 2.29
C MET A 188 -5.04 -4.11 2.13
N TYR A 189 -5.85 -4.27 3.17
CA TYR A 189 -7.17 -3.64 3.31
C TYR A 189 -7.05 -2.52 4.33
N VAL A 190 -6.96 -1.27 3.88
CA VAL A 190 -6.74 -0.09 4.72
C VAL A 190 -7.94 0.85 4.61
N GLY A 191 -8.63 1.07 5.73
CA GLY A 191 -9.84 1.88 5.81
C GLY A 191 -11.11 1.11 5.47
N TYR A 192 -12.25 1.63 5.94
CA TYR A 192 -13.54 0.98 5.80
C TYR A 192 -14.20 1.34 4.44
N THR A 193 -14.67 0.35 3.68
CA THR A 193 -15.23 0.57 2.33
C THR A 193 -16.66 1.13 2.31
N GLY A 194 -17.48 0.85 3.32
CA GLY A 194 -18.88 1.29 3.33
C GLY A 194 -19.05 2.76 3.74
N LEU A 195 -20.09 3.44 3.22
CA LEU A 195 -20.37 4.83 3.59
C LEU A 195 -20.94 4.95 5.01
N SER A 196 -21.81 4.01 5.39
CA SER A 196 -22.47 3.94 6.69
C SER A 196 -22.93 2.51 6.96
N ARG A 197 -23.40 2.26 8.18
CA ARG A 197 -24.05 1.00 8.57
C ARG A 197 -25.21 1.32 9.50
N THR A 198 -26.34 0.61 9.35
CA THR A 198 -27.42 0.64 10.34
C THR A 198 -27.21 -0.49 11.35
N LEU A 199 -27.19 -0.13 12.63
CA LEU A 199 -27.03 -1.03 13.77
C LEU A 199 -28.28 -0.95 14.66
N GLU A 200 -28.57 -2.01 15.39
CA GLU A 200 -29.56 -1.96 16.47
C GLU A 200 -28.83 -1.70 17.79
N CYS A 201 -29.00 -0.50 18.35
CA CYS A 201 -28.36 -0.06 19.58
C CYS A 201 -29.43 0.23 20.63
N ASP A 202 -29.43 -0.51 21.74
CA ASP A 202 -30.42 -0.39 22.81
C ASP A 202 -31.89 -0.44 22.30
N GLY A 203 -32.15 -1.30 21.31
CA GLY A 203 -33.47 -1.46 20.67
C GLY A 203 -33.84 -0.36 19.66
N VAL A 204 -32.91 0.56 19.35
CA VAL A 204 -33.11 1.65 18.39
C VAL A 204 -32.22 1.44 17.16
N ALA A 205 -32.82 1.44 15.98
CA ALA A 205 -32.09 1.44 14.72
C ALA A 205 -31.30 2.75 14.56
N THR A 206 -29.97 2.65 14.56
CA THR A 206 -29.04 3.78 14.53
C THR A 206 -28.15 3.65 13.30
N THR A 207 -28.15 4.67 12.44
CA THR A 207 -27.21 4.76 11.31
C THR A 207 -25.92 5.40 11.80
N VAL A 208 -24.82 4.64 11.72
CA VAL A 208 -23.48 5.05 12.14
C VAL A 208 -22.56 5.19 10.94
N TYR A 209 -21.61 6.12 11.04
CA TYR A 209 -20.62 6.38 9.99
C TYR A 209 -19.24 5.91 10.45
N PRO A 210 -18.47 5.23 9.60
CA PRO A 210 -17.15 4.70 9.95
C PRO A 210 -16.10 5.82 10.02
N HIS A 211 -15.05 5.57 10.81
CA HIS A 211 -13.87 6.43 10.89
C HIS A 211 -13.30 6.81 9.52
N LYS A 212 -12.67 7.99 9.48
CA LYS A 212 -11.87 8.44 8.33
C LYS A 212 -10.39 8.17 8.57
N LEU A 213 -9.63 8.14 7.47
CA LEU A 213 -8.17 8.05 7.49
C LEU A 213 -7.52 9.41 7.20
N LYS A 214 -6.45 9.71 7.93
CA LYS A 214 -5.52 10.81 7.65
C LYS A 214 -4.08 10.38 7.88
N ASN A 215 -3.13 11.05 7.25
CA ASN A 215 -1.69 10.83 7.51
C ASN A 215 -1.32 9.35 7.34
N VAL A 216 -1.57 8.79 6.15
CA VAL A 216 -1.31 7.37 5.83
C VAL A 216 -0.14 7.29 4.86
N ARG A 217 0.90 6.53 5.20
CA ARG A 217 2.03 6.22 4.29
C ARG A 217 2.09 4.72 4.05
N ILE A 218 2.05 4.31 2.79
CA ILE A 218 2.23 2.92 2.37
C ILE A 218 3.34 2.91 1.34
N HIS A 219 4.55 2.50 1.74
CA HIS A 219 5.70 2.64 0.83
C HIS A 219 6.75 1.55 0.92
N ASN A 220 7.47 1.34 -0.19
CA ASN A 220 8.57 0.35 -0.24
C ASN A 220 8.16 -1.08 0.17
N ASN A 221 6.88 -1.44 0.02
CA ASN A 221 6.42 -2.79 0.28
C ASN A 221 6.54 -3.65 -0.98
N LYS A 222 6.72 -4.95 -0.77
CA LYS A 222 6.70 -5.97 -1.82
C LYS A 222 5.45 -6.82 -1.65
N LEU A 223 4.61 -6.89 -2.68
CA LEU A 223 3.39 -7.69 -2.69
C LEU A 223 3.44 -8.68 -3.86
N GLU A 224 3.27 -9.98 -3.61
CA GLU A 224 3.32 -11.01 -4.66
C GLU A 224 2.20 -12.04 -4.56
N TYR A 225 1.56 -12.39 -5.68
CA TYR A 225 0.50 -13.41 -5.73
C TYR A 225 -0.65 -13.13 -4.76
N ILE A 226 -1.28 -11.98 -4.95
CA ILE A 226 -2.39 -11.54 -4.11
C ILE A 226 -3.71 -12.03 -4.72
N ALA A 227 -4.56 -12.64 -3.89
CA ALA A 227 -5.83 -13.22 -4.34
C ALA A 227 -6.77 -12.16 -4.93
N ALA A 228 -6.97 -11.03 -4.24
CA ALA A 228 -7.81 -9.91 -4.68
C ALA A 228 -6.96 -8.67 -5.02
N ASP A 229 -7.32 -7.49 -4.50
CA ASP A 229 -6.58 -6.24 -4.71
C ASP A 229 -5.22 -6.26 -4.01
N GLY A 230 -4.19 -5.67 -4.63
CA GLY A 230 -2.87 -5.53 -4.00
C GLY A 230 -2.93 -4.64 -2.76
N ILE A 231 -3.19 -3.35 -2.98
CA ILE A 231 -3.36 -2.35 -1.92
C ILE A 231 -4.73 -1.71 -2.10
N GLN A 232 -5.58 -1.80 -1.09
CA GLN A 232 -6.82 -1.04 -1.01
C GLN A 232 -6.70 0.02 0.09
N LEU A 233 -6.95 1.27 -0.26
CA LEU A 233 -6.98 2.41 0.66
C LEU A 233 -8.32 3.15 0.51
N ASN A 234 -9.20 3.10 1.51
CA ASN A 234 -10.53 3.69 1.47
C ASN A 234 -10.78 4.66 2.65
N ALA A 235 -11.83 5.48 2.55
CA ALA A 235 -12.25 6.43 3.57
C ALA A 235 -11.18 7.50 3.91
N VAL A 236 -10.32 7.83 2.96
CA VAL A 236 -9.31 8.88 3.12
C VAL A 236 -9.98 10.24 3.16
N GLN A 237 -9.64 11.05 4.17
CA GLN A 237 -10.02 12.46 4.25
C GLN A 237 -8.88 13.39 3.80
N GLY A 238 -7.63 12.92 3.83
CA GLY A 238 -6.49 13.59 3.18
C GLY A 238 -5.14 13.20 3.79
N ASP A 239 -4.06 13.69 3.14
CA ASP A 239 -2.67 13.39 3.49
C ASP A 239 -2.37 11.87 3.48
N ALA A 240 -2.59 11.24 2.32
CA ALA A 240 -2.24 9.85 2.12
C ALA A 240 -1.31 9.67 0.92
N GLN A 241 -0.33 8.78 1.07
CA GLN A 241 0.68 8.52 0.06
C GLN A 241 0.89 7.01 -0.09
N ILE A 242 0.85 6.52 -1.34
CA ILE A 242 1.19 5.15 -1.69
C ILE A 242 2.39 5.20 -2.65
N THR A 243 3.60 4.91 -2.18
CA THR A 243 4.82 5.17 -2.95
C THR A 243 5.83 4.04 -3.03
N ASN A 244 6.49 3.89 -4.17
CA ASN A 244 7.62 2.95 -4.33
C ASN A 244 7.32 1.49 -3.93
N ASN A 245 6.06 1.05 -4.02
CA ASN A 245 5.70 -0.34 -3.78
C ASN A 245 5.92 -1.17 -5.05
N THR A 246 6.32 -2.43 -4.88
CA THR A 246 6.39 -3.41 -5.97
C THR A 246 5.27 -4.42 -5.79
N ILE A 247 4.36 -4.45 -6.75
CA ILE A 247 3.17 -5.31 -6.74
C ILE A 247 3.25 -6.22 -7.95
N TYR A 248 3.36 -7.52 -7.70
CA TYR A 248 3.40 -8.55 -8.72
C TYR A 248 2.20 -9.48 -8.58
N ARG A 249 1.38 -9.53 -9.62
CA ARG A 249 0.28 -10.48 -9.78
C ARG A 249 -0.78 -10.39 -8.67
N THR A 250 -1.76 -9.52 -8.89
CA THR A 250 -3.00 -9.42 -8.09
C THR A 250 -4.16 -10.09 -8.82
N GLY A 251 -5.29 -10.31 -8.13
CA GLY A 251 -6.43 -10.99 -8.75
C GLY A 251 -6.17 -12.46 -9.06
N VAL A 252 -5.35 -13.16 -8.27
CA VAL A 252 -5.04 -14.58 -8.48
C VAL A 252 -6.26 -15.47 -8.19
N SER A 253 -7.08 -15.11 -7.20
CA SER A 253 -8.28 -15.84 -6.78
C SER A 253 -9.28 -14.88 -6.13
N PRO A 254 -9.75 -13.86 -6.86
CA PRO A 254 -10.55 -12.78 -6.28
C PRO A 254 -11.94 -13.28 -5.88
N PHE A 255 -12.57 -12.56 -4.94
CA PHE A 255 -13.93 -12.84 -4.52
C PHE A 255 -14.90 -12.82 -5.72
N ALA A 256 -15.93 -13.66 -5.66
CA ALA A 256 -17.02 -13.60 -6.62
C ALA A 256 -18.11 -12.62 -6.13
N PRO A 257 -18.72 -11.81 -7.02
CA PRO A 257 -18.33 -11.57 -8.41
C PRO A 257 -16.98 -10.84 -8.54
N VAL A 258 -16.21 -11.16 -9.59
CA VAL A 258 -14.82 -10.72 -9.77
C VAL A 258 -14.74 -9.22 -10.07
N TRP A 259 -14.69 -8.41 -9.01
CA TRP A 259 -14.51 -6.96 -9.11
C TRP A 259 -13.29 -6.44 -8.34
N GLN A 260 -12.77 -7.22 -7.38
CA GLN A 260 -11.60 -6.88 -6.57
C GLN A 260 -10.38 -7.64 -7.06
N ASN A 261 -9.73 -7.13 -8.09
CA ASN A 261 -8.55 -7.74 -8.73
C ASN A 261 -7.54 -6.69 -9.22
N THR A 262 -7.57 -5.49 -8.64
CA THR A 262 -6.78 -4.31 -9.01
C THR A 262 -5.36 -4.38 -8.43
N GLY A 263 -4.40 -3.68 -9.03
CA GLY A 263 -3.09 -3.44 -8.39
C GLY A 263 -3.22 -2.57 -7.14
N ILE A 264 -3.65 -1.33 -7.32
CA ILE A 264 -3.92 -0.36 -6.24
C ILE A 264 -5.33 0.22 -6.38
N GLN A 265 -6.15 0.12 -5.34
CA GLN A 265 -7.42 0.81 -5.22
C GLN A 265 -7.34 1.96 -4.22
N VAL A 266 -7.84 3.13 -4.61
CA VAL A 266 -7.97 4.31 -3.75
C VAL A 266 -9.42 4.78 -3.74
N GLY A 267 -9.95 5.01 -2.54
CA GLY A 267 -11.24 5.62 -2.26
C GLY A 267 -11.11 6.78 -1.27
N GLY A 268 -11.20 8.01 -1.76
CA GLY A 268 -11.10 9.24 -0.96
C GLY A 268 -10.24 10.30 -1.63
N ASP A 269 -10.19 11.49 -1.03
CA ASP A 269 -9.63 12.69 -1.66
C ASP A 269 -8.21 13.01 -1.17
N ASN A 270 -7.45 13.77 -1.96
CA ASN A 270 -6.10 14.26 -1.61
C ASN A 270 -5.09 13.12 -1.38
N VAL A 271 -5.00 12.21 -2.35
CA VAL A 271 -4.12 11.03 -2.29
C VAL A 271 -3.04 11.14 -3.37
N GLN A 272 -1.80 10.89 -2.97
CA GLN A 272 -0.66 10.78 -3.90
C GLN A 272 -0.29 9.32 -4.11
N VAL A 273 -0.17 8.90 -5.36
CA VAL A 273 0.27 7.55 -5.73
C VAL A 273 1.45 7.68 -6.69
N SER A 274 2.66 7.34 -6.24
CA SER A 274 3.86 7.58 -7.06
C SER A 274 4.99 6.57 -6.97
N GLY A 275 5.71 6.39 -8.08
CA GLY A 275 6.89 5.51 -8.11
C GLY A 275 6.59 4.02 -7.93
N ASN A 276 5.32 3.59 -8.00
CA ASN A 276 4.96 2.18 -7.82
C ASN A 276 5.22 1.38 -9.10
N LEU A 277 5.63 0.12 -8.93
CA LEU A 277 5.64 -0.88 -9.99
C LEU A 277 4.47 -1.83 -9.79
N ILE A 278 3.56 -1.87 -10.76
CA ILE A 278 2.43 -2.81 -10.82
C ILE A 278 2.63 -3.70 -12.04
N TYR A 279 2.90 -4.98 -11.80
CA TYR A 279 3.15 -5.96 -12.85
C TYR A 279 2.09 -7.06 -12.79
N ARG A 280 1.28 -7.16 -13.86
CA ARG A 280 0.23 -8.18 -14.04
C ARG A 280 -0.91 -8.13 -13.03
N SER A 281 -1.60 -7.00 -12.90
CA SER A 281 -2.87 -6.97 -12.17
C SER A 281 -3.95 -7.78 -12.91
N GLY A 282 -4.80 -8.52 -12.18
CA GLY A 282 -5.88 -9.29 -12.79
C GLY A 282 -6.95 -8.42 -13.44
N GLY A 283 -7.21 -7.24 -12.87
CA GLY A 283 -8.05 -6.18 -13.42
C GLY A 283 -7.25 -4.93 -13.71
N ASN A 284 -7.78 -3.77 -13.30
CA ASN A 284 -7.12 -2.49 -13.52
C ASN A 284 -5.75 -2.43 -12.82
N GLY A 285 -4.78 -1.73 -13.41
CA GLY A 285 -3.54 -1.41 -12.71
C GLY A 285 -3.84 -0.58 -11.47
N MET A 286 -4.66 0.46 -11.63
CA MET A 286 -5.24 1.22 -10.52
C MET A 286 -6.73 1.51 -10.72
N MET A 287 -7.46 1.55 -9.61
CA MET A 287 -8.87 1.95 -9.50
C MET A 287 -8.95 3.14 -8.53
N LEU A 288 -9.40 4.29 -9.02
CA LEU A 288 -9.33 5.55 -8.28
C LEU A 288 -10.71 6.18 -8.16
N ASP A 289 -11.15 6.46 -6.94
CA ASP A 289 -12.46 7.06 -6.65
C ASP A 289 -12.30 8.19 -5.61
N GLY A 290 -12.36 9.44 -6.05
CA GLY A 290 -12.15 10.62 -5.21
C GLY A 290 -11.88 11.86 -6.04
N ASP A 291 -11.52 12.96 -5.38
CA ASP A 291 -11.04 14.21 -5.97
C ASP A 291 -9.59 14.52 -5.52
N ASN A 292 -8.90 15.41 -6.23
CA ASN A 292 -7.49 15.79 -5.95
C ASN A 292 -6.52 14.60 -5.88
N LEU A 293 -6.56 13.71 -6.87
CA LEU A 293 -5.68 12.55 -6.96
C LEU A 293 -4.45 12.88 -7.80
N GLU A 294 -3.25 12.67 -7.24
CA GLU A 294 -1.98 12.91 -7.91
C GLU A 294 -1.25 11.59 -8.19
N ILE A 295 -1.21 11.19 -9.46
CA ILE A 295 -0.73 9.89 -9.90
C ILE A 295 0.50 10.10 -10.78
N THR A 296 1.69 9.85 -10.23
CA THR A 296 2.95 10.24 -10.89
C THR A 296 4.02 9.16 -10.91
N ASN A 297 4.78 9.06 -12.01
CA ASN A 297 5.95 8.17 -12.11
C ASN A 297 5.67 6.69 -11.78
N ASN A 298 4.46 6.20 -12.05
CA ASN A 298 4.15 4.78 -11.84
C ASN A 298 4.40 3.96 -13.11
N ASN A 299 4.86 2.73 -12.92
CA ASN A 299 5.03 1.75 -13.99
C ASN A 299 3.92 0.70 -13.87
N ILE A 300 2.99 0.69 -14.83
CA ILE A 300 1.85 -0.23 -14.87
C ILE A 300 1.99 -1.11 -16.12
N ILE A 301 2.26 -2.39 -15.89
CA ILE A 301 2.69 -3.31 -16.94
C ILE A 301 1.79 -4.54 -16.93
N TYR A 302 1.19 -4.85 -18.09
CA TYR A 302 0.25 -5.97 -18.32
C TYR A 302 -0.97 -5.96 -17.40
N ALA A 303 -1.63 -4.81 -17.26
CA ALA A 303 -2.91 -4.76 -16.55
C ALA A 303 -3.98 -5.57 -17.31
N GLY A 304 -4.72 -6.41 -16.60
CA GLY A 304 -5.78 -7.26 -17.16
C GLY A 304 -7.00 -6.50 -17.68
N GLU A 305 -7.13 -5.22 -17.34
CA GLU A 305 -8.12 -4.28 -17.89
C GLU A 305 -7.45 -2.97 -18.33
N ASN A 306 -7.77 -1.84 -17.67
CA ASN A 306 -7.16 -0.55 -17.95
C ASN A 306 -5.86 -0.40 -17.14
N GLY A 307 -4.94 0.43 -17.62
CA GLY A 307 -3.82 0.87 -16.80
C GLY A 307 -4.34 1.58 -15.54
N ILE A 308 -5.17 2.61 -15.74
CA ILE A 308 -5.91 3.31 -14.69
C ILE A 308 -7.38 3.40 -15.08
N PHE A 309 -8.28 3.08 -14.15
CA PHE A 309 -9.65 3.57 -14.16
C PHE A 309 -9.84 4.57 -13.03
N ALA A 310 -10.44 5.72 -13.33
CA ALA A 310 -10.66 6.77 -12.35
C ALA A 310 -12.03 7.42 -12.50
N ARG A 311 -12.63 7.80 -11.38
CA ARG A 311 -13.88 8.58 -11.29
C ARG A 311 -13.88 9.42 -10.02
N ASN A 312 -14.90 10.24 -9.86
CA ASN A 312 -15.15 11.02 -8.64
C ASN A 312 -16.63 10.97 -8.23
N ALA A 313 -16.95 11.57 -7.08
CA ALA A 313 -18.31 11.59 -6.55
C ALA A 313 -19.33 12.27 -7.49
N ALA A 314 -18.90 13.26 -8.29
CA ALA A 314 -19.78 13.95 -9.25
C ALA A 314 -20.25 13.06 -10.40
N GLN A 315 -19.46 12.05 -10.77
CA GLN A 315 -19.87 11.06 -11.75
C GLN A 315 -21.08 10.22 -11.28
N GLN A 316 -21.19 10.00 -9.96
CA GLN A 316 -22.28 9.23 -9.35
C GLN A 316 -23.48 10.10 -9.00
N ASN A 317 -23.23 11.37 -8.67
CA ASN A 317 -24.27 12.37 -8.39
C ASN A 317 -23.87 13.71 -9.03
N ASN A 318 -24.50 14.05 -10.16
CA ASN A 318 -24.21 15.25 -10.92
C ASN A 318 -24.53 16.58 -10.22
N GLN A 319 -25.17 16.54 -9.04
CA GLN A 319 -25.36 17.71 -8.18
C GLN A 319 -24.07 18.08 -7.42
N ASN A 320 -23.14 17.13 -7.29
CA ASN A 320 -21.82 17.42 -6.75
C ASN A 320 -21.02 18.18 -7.82
N SER A 321 -20.40 19.28 -7.41
CA SER A 321 -19.60 20.14 -8.28
C SER A 321 -18.47 20.79 -7.50
N GLY A 322 -17.44 21.26 -8.20
CA GLY A 322 -16.28 21.89 -7.58
C GLY A 322 -15.28 20.90 -6.99
N GLY A 323 -15.32 19.63 -7.41
CA GLY A 323 -14.29 18.65 -7.09
C GLY A 323 -12.93 19.12 -7.61
N LEU A 324 -11.85 18.81 -6.92
CA LEU A 324 -10.51 19.21 -7.37
C LEU A 324 -10.02 18.25 -8.47
N PRO A 325 -9.32 18.76 -9.50
CA PRO A 325 -8.88 17.95 -10.63
C PRO A 325 -7.89 16.85 -10.23
N HIS A 326 -7.81 15.81 -11.04
CA HIS A 326 -6.76 14.81 -10.96
C HIS A 326 -5.54 15.21 -11.79
N ILE A 327 -4.38 14.69 -11.40
CA ILE A 327 -3.12 14.85 -12.12
C ILE A 327 -2.58 13.46 -12.45
N TYR A 328 -2.31 13.20 -13.72
CA TYR A 328 -1.68 11.99 -14.23
C TYR A 328 -0.42 12.36 -14.99
N LYS A 329 0.76 12.15 -14.39
CA LYS A 329 2.02 12.66 -14.95
C LYS A 329 3.16 11.65 -14.95
N ASP A 330 3.91 11.62 -16.04
CA ASP A 330 5.14 10.81 -16.19
C ASP A 330 4.92 9.31 -15.89
N ASN A 331 3.71 8.77 -16.07
CA ASN A 331 3.44 7.35 -15.87
C ASN A 331 3.75 6.54 -17.14
N LEU A 332 4.21 5.30 -16.94
CA LEU A 332 4.44 4.33 -18.00
C LEU A 332 3.37 3.24 -17.93
N PHE A 333 2.70 3.03 -19.06
CA PHE A 333 1.74 1.96 -19.28
C PHE A 333 2.26 1.05 -20.38
N VAL A 334 2.43 -0.23 -20.07
CA VAL A 334 2.88 -1.22 -21.06
C VAL A 334 1.82 -2.30 -21.16
N GLN A 335 1.25 -2.42 -22.36
CA GLN A 335 0.30 -3.46 -22.74
C GLN A 335 -0.86 -3.65 -21.74
N PRO A 336 -1.59 -2.57 -21.35
CA PRO A 336 -2.89 -2.77 -20.70
C PRO A 336 -3.85 -3.43 -21.69
N LYS A 337 -4.72 -4.33 -21.21
CA LYS A 337 -5.68 -5.04 -22.08
C LYS A 337 -6.70 -4.11 -22.76
N SER A 338 -6.99 -2.98 -22.12
CA SER A 338 -7.91 -1.96 -22.64
C SER A 338 -7.20 -0.61 -22.71
N TYR A 339 -7.70 0.43 -22.04
CA TYR A 339 -7.12 1.77 -22.13
C TYR A 339 -5.92 1.96 -21.20
N GLY A 340 -4.96 2.80 -21.59
CA GLY A 340 -3.95 3.32 -20.66
C GLY A 340 -4.61 4.05 -19.48
N ILE A 341 -5.43 5.07 -19.77
CA ILE A 341 -6.22 5.78 -18.76
C ILE A 341 -7.69 5.86 -19.19
N LYS A 342 -8.59 5.39 -18.32
CA LYS A 342 -10.03 5.55 -18.44
C LYS A 342 -10.52 6.49 -17.34
N LEU A 343 -10.76 7.76 -17.69
CA LEU A 343 -11.03 8.84 -16.74
C LEU A 343 -12.46 9.35 -16.86
N TYR A 344 -13.24 9.14 -15.80
CA TYR A 344 -14.64 9.52 -15.66
C TYR A 344 -14.86 10.53 -14.52
N ALA A 345 -13.81 11.25 -14.08
CA ALA A 345 -13.98 12.34 -13.12
C ALA A 345 -14.57 13.58 -13.82
N THR A 346 -15.68 14.10 -13.30
CA THR A 346 -16.45 15.19 -13.93
C THR A 346 -16.71 16.32 -12.94
N ASN A 347 -17.22 17.47 -13.44
CA ASN A 347 -17.57 18.65 -12.62
C ASN A 347 -16.44 19.13 -11.69
N THR A 348 -15.20 19.04 -12.16
CA THR A 348 -14.04 19.53 -11.43
C THR A 348 -13.94 21.06 -11.53
N SER A 349 -13.31 21.71 -10.56
CA SER A 349 -13.12 23.17 -10.51
C SER A 349 -12.14 23.69 -11.57
N ALA A 350 -11.37 22.80 -12.16
CA ALA A 350 -10.42 23.03 -13.24
C ALA A 350 -10.28 21.73 -14.06
N PRO A 351 -9.65 21.78 -15.26
CA PRO A 351 -9.39 20.58 -16.05
C PRO A 351 -8.51 19.58 -15.32
N ASN A 352 -8.77 18.27 -15.51
CA ASN A 352 -7.84 17.21 -15.13
C ASN A 352 -6.57 17.28 -15.99
N GLU A 353 -5.38 17.19 -15.38
CA GLU A 353 -4.12 17.23 -16.11
C GLU A 353 -3.67 15.81 -16.45
N ILE A 354 -3.43 15.54 -17.74
CA ILE A 354 -2.81 14.30 -18.20
C ILE A 354 -1.60 14.68 -19.04
N SER A 355 -0.40 14.52 -18.49
CA SER A 355 0.82 15.00 -19.12
C SER A 355 1.99 14.02 -19.10
N ASN A 356 2.80 14.01 -20.16
CA ASN A 356 4.03 13.23 -20.27
C ASN A 356 3.91 11.71 -20.04
N ASN A 357 2.70 11.14 -20.12
CA ASN A 357 2.53 9.71 -19.94
C ASN A 357 2.98 8.96 -21.20
N THR A 358 3.54 7.78 -21.01
CA THR A 358 3.91 6.86 -22.10
C THR A 358 2.98 5.66 -22.08
N ILE A 359 2.28 5.43 -23.19
CA ILE A 359 1.41 4.27 -23.37
C ILE A 359 1.97 3.43 -24.51
N GLU A 360 2.30 2.18 -24.23
CA GLU A 360 2.63 1.16 -25.22
C GLU A 360 1.51 0.12 -25.26
N ASN A 361 0.95 -0.18 -26.43
CA ASN A 361 -0.04 -1.25 -26.62
C ASN A 361 0.07 -1.93 -27.99
N ASP A 362 -0.83 -2.87 -28.28
CA ASP A 362 -0.91 -3.67 -29.51
C ASP A 362 -1.63 -2.95 -30.68
N GLY A 363 -1.96 -1.66 -30.53
CA GLY A 363 -2.61 -0.87 -31.57
C GLY A 363 -4.09 -1.17 -31.79
N GLN A 364 -4.74 -1.93 -30.91
CA GLN A 364 -6.17 -2.22 -31.00
C GLN A 364 -7.03 -0.95 -30.85
N PHE A 365 -8.20 -0.98 -31.50
CA PHE A 365 -9.18 0.10 -31.50
C PHE A 365 -10.44 -0.29 -30.72
N ASP A 366 -11.09 0.70 -30.13
CA ASP A 366 -12.40 0.51 -29.52
C ASP A 366 -13.55 0.43 -30.55
N ALA A 367 -14.77 0.20 -30.07
CA ALA A 367 -15.97 0.12 -30.92
C ALA A 367 -16.29 1.41 -31.69
N ALA A 368 -15.70 2.55 -31.32
CA ALA A 368 -15.82 3.83 -32.01
C ALA A 368 -14.59 4.10 -32.91
N ASN A 369 -13.76 3.09 -33.17
CA ASN A 369 -12.55 3.17 -33.99
C ASN A 369 -11.52 4.17 -33.46
N ARG A 370 -11.37 4.25 -32.13
CA ARG A 370 -10.36 5.08 -31.44
C ARG A 370 -9.26 4.20 -30.85
N PRO A 371 -7.99 4.62 -30.88
CA PRO A 371 -6.92 3.89 -30.20
C PRO A 371 -7.22 3.74 -28.71
N MET A 372 -6.91 2.57 -28.13
CA MET A 372 -7.10 2.33 -26.69
C MET A 372 -6.02 2.99 -25.81
N THR A 373 -5.82 4.30 -25.98
CA THR A 373 -4.91 5.10 -25.15
C THR A 373 -5.66 5.73 -23.98
N PHE A 374 -6.67 6.53 -24.31
CA PHE A 374 -7.50 7.26 -23.37
C PHE A 374 -8.98 7.05 -23.64
N SER A 375 -9.77 6.85 -22.59
CA SER A 375 -11.23 6.84 -22.65
C SER A 375 -11.82 7.82 -21.64
N PHE A 376 -12.62 8.75 -22.11
CA PHE A 376 -13.31 9.74 -21.28
C PHE A 376 -14.81 9.49 -21.23
N LEU A 377 -15.46 9.89 -20.14
CA LEU A 377 -16.91 9.95 -20.07
C LEU A 377 -17.37 11.18 -20.87
N ASN A 378 -17.31 11.07 -22.20
CA ASN A 378 -17.69 12.10 -23.16
C ASN A 378 -17.05 13.50 -22.87
N ASP A 379 -17.77 14.58 -23.17
CA ASP A 379 -17.34 15.97 -22.96
C ASP A 379 -17.58 16.44 -21.51
N GLN A 380 -18.14 15.60 -20.64
CA GLN A 380 -18.31 15.90 -19.20
C GLN A 380 -16.99 15.93 -18.42
N VAL A 381 -15.94 15.32 -18.97
CA VAL A 381 -14.60 15.30 -18.36
C VAL A 381 -13.80 16.48 -18.88
N ASP A 382 -13.72 17.55 -18.08
CA ASP A 382 -12.82 18.67 -18.35
C ASP A 382 -11.37 18.24 -18.16
N ARG A 383 -10.50 18.53 -19.14
CA ARG A 383 -9.16 17.93 -19.22
C ARG A 383 -8.18 18.70 -20.11
N GLU A 384 -6.92 18.64 -19.73
CA GLU A 384 -5.78 19.09 -20.51
C GLU A 384 -4.84 17.92 -20.83
N LEU A 385 -4.42 17.82 -22.09
CA LEU A 385 -3.53 16.75 -22.57
C LEU A 385 -2.23 17.36 -23.09
N HIS A 386 -1.10 17.04 -22.47
CA HIS A 386 0.20 17.62 -22.83
C HIS A 386 1.27 16.53 -23.01
N ASN A 387 1.95 16.49 -24.16
CA ASN A 387 3.15 15.64 -24.38
C ASN A 387 2.98 14.15 -24.01
N ASN A 388 1.78 13.57 -24.15
CA ASN A 388 1.59 12.13 -23.96
C ASN A 388 2.04 11.38 -25.21
N HIS A 389 2.70 10.24 -25.04
CA HIS A 389 3.26 9.44 -26.13
C HIS A 389 2.53 8.10 -26.20
N HIS A 390 2.15 7.71 -27.42
CA HIS A 390 1.57 6.40 -27.72
C HIS A 390 2.49 5.65 -28.67
N TYR A 391 2.96 4.48 -28.24
CA TYR A 391 3.73 3.54 -29.03
C TYR A 391 2.89 2.31 -29.32
N ILE A 392 2.95 1.84 -30.56
CA ILE A 392 2.33 0.58 -30.99
C ILE A 392 3.47 -0.40 -31.22
N VAL A 393 3.38 -1.57 -30.60
CA VAL A 393 4.29 -2.66 -30.89
C VAL A 393 3.64 -3.51 -31.97
N ASP A 394 4.21 -3.49 -33.17
CA ASP A 394 3.89 -4.49 -34.18
C ASP A 394 4.41 -5.84 -33.65
N GLU A 395 3.49 -6.73 -33.29
CA GLU A 395 3.80 -8.15 -33.27
C GLU A 395 4.01 -8.56 -34.73
N GLY A 396 5.23 -8.35 -35.25
CA GLY A 396 5.59 -8.80 -36.59
C GLY A 396 5.16 -10.25 -36.77
N GLU A 397 4.53 -10.55 -37.92
CA GLU A 397 4.08 -11.89 -38.31
C GLU A 397 5.13 -12.92 -37.91
N GLN A 398 4.85 -13.68 -36.85
CA GLN A 398 5.58 -14.92 -36.59
C GLN A 398 5.03 -15.94 -37.59
N ASP A 399 5.65 -15.97 -38.77
CA ASP A 399 5.53 -17.04 -39.76
C ASP A 399 5.84 -18.43 -39.17
#